data_AF-A0A6L3AAX9-F1
#
_entry.id   AF-A0A6L3AAX9-F1
#
_cell.length_a   1.000
_cell.length_b   1.000
_cell.length_c   1.000
_cell.angle_alpha   90.00
_cell.angle_beta   90.00
_cell.angle_gamma   90.00
#
_symmetry.space_group_name_H-M   'P 1'
#
loop_
_entity.id
_entity.type
_entity.pdbx_description
1 polymer ?
#
loop_
_entity_poly.entity_id
_entity_poly.type
_entity_poly.pdbx_seq_one_letter_code
_entity_poly.pdbx_strand_id
1 'polypeptide(L)'
;MREVAELNGDGIAAELRDSIHMLNEALGSPVSFRPVDWSLARRESEPAALDEGIEMTRELGVAMKYPTVTESVSPNQVLRDRLGLAVIHR
;
A
#
# COMPACT_ATOMS: atom_id res chain seq x y z
N MET A 1 -18.83 -2.42 5.65
CA MET A 1 -17.40 -2.41 6.05
C MET A 1 -16.64 -1.72 4.93
N ARG A 2 -15.72 -0.79 5.24
CA ARG A 2 -14.95 -0.10 4.19
C ARG A 2 -13.78 -0.99 3.78
N GLU A 3 -13.58 -1.14 2.48
CA GLU A 3 -12.40 -1.81 1.94
C GLU A 3 -11.30 -0.79 1.67
N VAL A 4 -10.06 -1.18 1.98
CA VAL A 4 -8.85 -0.35 1.81
C VAL A 4 -7.82 -1.17 1.04
N ALA A 5 -7.25 -0.58 -0.02
CA ALA A 5 -6.12 -1.19 -0.70
C ALA A 5 -4.92 -1.21 0.25
N GLU A 6 -4.32 -2.38 0.46
CA GLU A 6 -3.21 -2.54 1.39
C GLU A 6 -1.92 -2.82 0.62
N LEU A 7 -1.10 -1.78 0.44
CA LEU A 7 0.09 -1.81 -0.40
C LEU A 7 1.31 -2.22 0.46
N ASN A 8 1.62 -3.51 0.45
CA ASN A 8 2.62 -4.15 1.31
C ASN A 8 4.04 -3.94 0.79
N GLY A 9 4.88 -3.26 1.55
CA GLY A 9 6.22 -2.91 1.11
C GLY A 9 7.33 -3.75 1.76
N ASP A 10 8.43 -3.08 2.09
CA ASP A 10 9.72 -3.67 2.42
C ASP A 10 10.19 -3.30 3.85
N GLY A 11 11.25 -3.95 4.32
CA GLY A 11 11.86 -3.66 5.62
C GLY A 11 10.90 -3.98 6.76
N ILE A 12 10.62 -2.98 7.61
CA ILE A 12 9.70 -3.11 8.76
C ILE A 12 8.22 -3.19 8.37
N ALA A 13 7.87 -3.19 7.08
CA ALA A 13 6.50 -3.17 6.60
C ALA A 13 5.63 -4.29 7.18
N ALA A 14 6.16 -5.52 7.28
CA ALA A 14 5.42 -6.66 7.84
C ALA A 14 5.06 -6.48 9.31
N GLU A 15 6.01 -6.02 10.14
CA GLU A 15 5.79 -5.78 11.58
C GLU A 15 4.76 -4.67 11.82
N LEU A 16 4.83 -3.61 11.00
CA LEU A 16 3.85 -2.52 11.03
C LEU A 16 2.46 -3.00 10.59
N ARG A 17 2.39 -3.83 9.54
CA ARG A 17 1.13 -4.42 9.08
C ARG A 17 0.49 -5.25 10.17
N ASP A 18 1.24 -6.16 10.77
CA ASP A 18 0.71 -7.04 11.80
C ASP A 18 0.21 -6.23 13.01
N SER A 19 0.92 -5.16 13.37
CA SER A 19 0.47 -4.22 14.42
C SER A 19 -0.84 -3.51 14.06
N ILE A 20 -1.01 -3.08 12.81
CA ILE A 20 -2.24 -2.43 12.32
C ILE A 20 -3.42 -3.42 12.30
N HIS A 21 -3.19 -4.65 11.83
CA HIS A 21 -4.23 -5.69 11.80
C HIS A 21 -4.67 -6.08 13.21
N MET A 22 -3.74 -6.23 14.15
CA MET A 22 -4.05 -6.48 15.56
C MET A 22 -4.93 -5.37 16.17
N LEU A 23 -4.62 -4.09 15.88
CA LEU A 23 -5.45 -2.97 16.31
C LEU A 23 -6.84 -2.97 15.65
N ASN A 24 -6.90 -3.26 14.34
CA ASN A 24 -8.16 -3.35 13.62
C ASN A 24 -9.06 -4.44 14.23
N GLU A 25 -8.51 -5.62 14.51
CA GLU A 25 -9.23 -6.72 15.18
C GLU A 25 -9.71 -6.33 16.58
N ALA A 26 -8.85 -5.73 17.40
CA ALA A 26 -9.21 -5.27 18.74
C ALA A 26 -10.34 -4.21 18.74
N LEU A 27 -10.48 -3.47 17.65
CA LEU A 27 -11.55 -2.49 17.44
C LEU A 27 -12.80 -3.07 16.76
N GLY A 28 -12.89 -4.39 16.60
CA GLY A 28 -14.04 -5.07 15.98
C GLY A 28 -14.01 -5.07 14.45
N SER A 29 -12.82 -5.02 13.86
CA SER A 29 -12.57 -5.06 12.41
C SER A 29 -13.38 -4.02 11.61
N PRO A 30 -13.25 -2.71 11.93
CA PRO A 30 -14.00 -1.67 11.22
C PRO A 30 -13.64 -1.55 9.72
N VAL A 31 -12.46 -2.04 9.33
CA VAL A 31 -11.92 -1.99 7.96
C VAL A 31 -11.55 -3.39 7.49
N SER A 32 -11.74 -3.65 6.19
CA SER A 32 -11.21 -4.82 5.48
C SER A 32 -10.07 -4.39 4.56
N PHE A 33 -8.99 -5.16 4.51
CA PHE A 33 -7.81 -4.86 3.70
C PHE A 33 -7.76 -5.77 2.47
N ARG A 34 -7.55 -5.18 1.28
CA ARG A 34 -7.26 -5.90 0.03
C ARG A 34 -5.75 -5.80 -0.26
N PRO A 35 -4.96 -6.85 0.04
CA PRO A 35 -3.51 -6.76 -0.04
C PRO A 35 -3.02 -6.78 -1.49
N VAL A 36 -2.01 -5.96 -1.77
CA VAL A 36 -1.19 -6.00 -2.98
C VAL A 36 0.27 -6.02 -2.55
N ASP A 37 1.04 -6.94 -3.11
CA ASP A 37 2.47 -7.06 -2.83
C ASP A 37 3.27 -6.03 -3.64
N TRP A 38 3.83 -5.05 -2.92
CA TRP A 38 4.71 -4.00 -3.42
C TRP A 38 6.15 -4.17 -2.93
N SER A 39 6.52 -5.36 -2.48
CA SER A 39 7.91 -5.67 -2.16
C SER A 39 8.82 -5.45 -3.37
N LEU A 40 10.09 -5.16 -3.11
CA LEU A 40 11.10 -4.96 -4.15
C LEU A 40 11.19 -6.19 -5.05
N ALA A 41 11.28 -7.38 -4.45
CA ALA A 41 11.35 -8.65 -5.17
C ALA A 41 10.15 -8.85 -6.12
N ARG A 42 8.94 -8.47 -5.68
CA ARG A 42 7.74 -8.54 -6.53
C ARG A 42 7.80 -7.55 -7.68
N ARG A 43 8.20 -6.31 -7.42
CA ARG A 43 8.29 -5.25 -8.44
C ARG A 43 9.40 -5.52 -9.47
N GLU A 44 10.49 -6.15 -9.07
CA GLU A 44 11.58 -6.54 -9.98
C GLU A 44 11.16 -7.71 -10.90
N SER A 45 10.42 -8.67 -10.36
CA SER A 45 9.92 -9.82 -11.13
C SER A 45 8.72 -9.46 -12.00
N GLU A 46 7.87 -8.53 -11.55
CA GLU A 46 6.68 -8.11 -12.27
C GLU A 46 6.46 -6.59 -12.17
N PRO A 47 6.87 -5.85 -13.23
CA PRO A 47 6.71 -4.40 -13.26
C PRO A 47 5.26 -3.92 -13.10
N ALA A 48 4.28 -4.77 -13.43
CA ALA A 48 2.85 -4.48 -13.32
C ALA A 48 2.34 -4.42 -11.86
N ALA A 49 3.12 -4.84 -10.86
CA ALA A 49 2.70 -4.82 -9.45
C ALA A 49 2.34 -3.40 -8.97
N LEU A 50 3.03 -2.36 -9.46
CA LEU A 50 2.67 -0.98 -9.14
C LEU A 50 1.32 -0.58 -9.75
N ASP A 51 1.06 -0.98 -11.00
CA ASP A 51 -0.20 -0.69 -11.67
C ASP A 51 -1.37 -1.37 -10.96
N GLU A 52 -1.21 -2.63 -10.53
CA GLU A 52 -2.23 -3.35 -9.74
C GLU A 52 -2.63 -2.56 -8.48
N GLY A 53 -1.65 -2.11 -7.69
CA GLY A 53 -1.93 -1.33 -6.48
C GLY A 53 -2.55 0.03 -6.75
N ILE A 54 -2.14 0.70 -7.84
CA ILE A 54 -2.67 2.01 -8.25
C ILE A 54 -4.12 1.88 -8.71
N GLU A 55 -4.44 0.91 -9.55
CA GLU A 55 -5.80 0.70 -10.03
C GLU A 55 -6.72 0.25 -8.89
N MET A 56 -6.25 -0.60 -7.97
CA MET A 56 -7.03 -0.94 -6.77
C MET A 56 -7.27 0.28 -5.87
N THR A 57 -6.26 1.13 -5.69
CA THR A 57 -6.41 2.37 -4.92
C THR A 57 -7.43 3.29 -5.58
N ARG A 58 -7.45 3.38 -6.92
CA ARG A 58 -8.43 4.17 -7.67
C ARG A 58 -9.83 3.58 -7.55
N GLU A 59 -9.97 2.25 -7.62
CA GLU A 59 -11.23 1.52 -7.46
C GLU A 59 -11.85 1.75 -6.08
N LEU A 60 -11.07 1.59 -5.01
CA LEU A 60 -11.55 1.69 -3.63
C LEU A 60 -11.60 3.14 -3.12
N GLY A 61 -10.84 4.05 -3.74
CA GLY A 61 -10.70 5.45 -3.36
C GLY A 61 -9.87 5.68 -2.10
N VAL A 62 -9.20 4.66 -1.56
CA VAL A 62 -8.37 4.73 -0.36
C VAL A 62 -7.34 3.60 -0.32
N ALA A 63 -6.14 3.90 0.17
CA ALA A 63 -5.09 2.91 0.38
C ALA A 63 -4.34 3.17 1.71
N MET A 64 -3.90 2.07 2.32
CA MET A 64 -2.87 2.04 3.35
C MET A 64 -1.58 1.57 2.69
N LYS A 65 -0.56 2.42 2.65
CA LYS A 65 0.74 2.08 2.05
C LYS A 65 1.80 1.93 3.13
N TYR A 66 2.49 0.80 3.12
CA TYR A 66 3.66 0.58 3.98
C TYR A 66 4.97 1.13 3.37
N PRO A 67 6.05 1.28 4.16
CA PRO A 67 7.35 1.69 3.64
C PRO A 67 7.83 0.75 2.52
N THR A 68 8.47 1.31 1.50
CA THR A 68 8.98 0.57 0.32
C THR A 68 10.40 1.02 0.01
N VAL A 69 11.27 0.11 -0.40
CA VAL A 69 12.61 0.46 -0.91
C VAL A 69 12.48 1.08 -2.31
N THR A 70 13.24 2.15 -2.55
CA THR A 70 13.44 2.69 -3.90
C THR A 70 14.80 2.23 -4.38
N GLU A 71 14.82 1.37 -5.40
CA GLU A 71 16.06 0.95 -6.06
C GLU A 71 16.21 1.65 -7.42
N SER A 72 15.28 1.38 -8.34
CA SER A 72 15.25 1.98 -9.68
C SER A 72 14.16 3.06 -9.82
N VAL A 73 12.93 2.74 -9.42
CA VAL A 73 11.78 3.66 -9.47
C VAL A 73 11.15 3.75 -8.09
N SER A 74 10.81 4.97 -7.64
CA SER A 74 10.19 5.19 -6.34
C SER A 74 8.68 4.90 -6.37
N PRO A 75 8.17 3.91 -5.61
CA PRO A 75 6.72 3.64 -5.55
C PRO A 75 5.92 4.84 -5.03
N ASN A 76 6.50 5.64 -4.13
CA ASN A 76 5.84 6.83 -3.59
C ASN A 76 5.63 7.90 -4.67
N GLN A 77 6.62 8.11 -5.54
CA GLN A 77 6.52 9.09 -6.62
C GLN A 77 5.48 8.63 -7.65
N VAL A 78 5.59 7.38 -8.13
CA VAL A 78 4.66 6.82 -9.12
C VAL A 78 3.21 6.89 -8.62
N LEU A 79 2.96 6.52 -7.36
CA LEU A 79 1.62 6.59 -6.77
C LEU A 79 1.06 8.02 -6.78
N ARG A 80 1.87 9.02 -6.39
CA ARG A 80 1.45 10.43 -6.36
C ARG A 80 1.16 10.94 -7.76
N ASP A 81 2.03 10.66 -8.71
CA ASP A 81 1.90 11.14 -10.09
C ASP A 81 0.68 10.51 -10.78
N ARG A 82 0.46 9.21 -10.59
CA ARG A 82 -0.62 8.45 -11.23
C ARG A 82 -2.01 8.68 -10.63
N LEU A 83 -2.08 9.12 -9.38
CA LEU A 83 -3.33 9.43 -8.68
C LEU A 83 -3.55 10.93 -8.47
N GLY A 84 -2.61 11.79 -8.88
CA GLY A 84 -2.71 13.24 -8.71
C GLY A 84 -2.75 13.69 -7.24
N LEU A 85 -2.01 13.02 -6.37
CA LEU A 85 -2.07 13.26 -4.92
C LEU A 85 -1.23 14.45 -4.51
N ALA A 86 -1.85 15.44 -3.85
CA ALA A 86 -1.13 16.42 -3.05
C ALA A 86 -0.64 15.77 -1.74
N VAL A 87 0.59 16.04 -1.34
CA VAL A 87 1.16 15.53 -0.09
C VAL A 87 0.91 16.53 1.02
N ILE A 88 0.09 16.15 2.00
CA ILE A 88 -0.12 16.91 3.24
C ILE A 88 0.74 16.26 4.32
N HIS A 89 1.86 16.90 4.67
CA HIS A 89 2.72 16.47 5.77
C HIS A 89 2.29 17.19 7.05
N ARG A 90 2.06 16.44 8.14
CA ARG A 90 1.64 16.96 9.44
C ARG A 90 2.41 16.29 10.56
#